data_AF-T2ISJ4-F1
#
_entry.id   AF-T2ISJ4-F1
#
_cell.length_a   1.000
_cell.length_b   1.000
_cell.length_c   1.000
_cell.angle_alpha   90.00
_cell.angle_beta   90.00
_cell.angle_gamma   90.00
#
_symmetry.space_group_name_H-M   'P 1'
#
loop_
_entity.id
_entity.type
_entity.pdbx_description
1 polymer ?
#
loop_
_entity_poly.entity_id
_entity_poly.type
_entity_poly.pdbx_seq_one_letter_code
_entity_poly.pdbx_strand_id
1 'polypeptide(L)'
;MKKREHLFIFGTDYETPDGTAVRDYIHVNDLASAHVLGLDYLFNGGESEMFNLGNGNGFSVREVIEMAKKVTGVDFFGERNRSPSWRCTNLSRKQRKSKIYLRLAASIF
;
A
#
# COMPACT_ATOMS: atom_id res chain seq x y z
N MET A 1 -8.43 -23.73 11.27
CA MET A 1 -8.58 -22.39 10.65
C MET A 1 -9.71 -22.45 9.63
N LYS A 2 -10.68 -21.52 9.64
CA LYS A 2 -11.72 -21.44 8.58
C LYS A 2 -11.13 -20.78 7.33
N LYS A 3 -11.21 -21.45 6.17
CA LYS A 3 -10.86 -20.87 4.87
C LYS A 3 -12.04 -20.07 4.33
N ARG A 4 -11.79 -18.89 3.78
CA ARG A 4 -12.82 -18.10 3.08
C ARG A 4 -12.91 -18.60 1.64
N GLU A 5 -14.12 -18.87 1.17
CA GLU A 5 -14.37 -19.36 -0.20
C GLU A 5 -14.28 -18.24 -1.23
N HIS A 6 -14.65 -17.01 -0.85
CA HIS A 6 -14.66 -15.85 -1.75
C HIS A 6 -14.02 -14.63 -1.10
N LEU A 7 -13.38 -13.81 -1.93
CA LEU A 7 -12.87 -12.49 -1.56
C LEU A 7 -13.81 -11.40 -2.11
N PHE A 8 -14.24 -10.50 -1.23
CA PHE A 8 -15.18 -9.43 -1.57
C PHE A 8 -14.46 -8.10 -1.83
N ILE A 9 -14.81 -7.45 -2.94
CA ILE A 9 -14.41 -6.07 -3.24
C ILE A 9 -15.46 -5.13 -2.66
N PHE A 10 -15.02 -4.13 -1.89
CA PHE A 10 -15.89 -3.15 -1.26
C PHE A 10 -15.76 -1.81 -1.97
N GLY A 11 -16.79 -1.43 -2.74
CA GLY A 11 -16.82 -0.20 -3.52
C GLY A 11 -16.15 -0.37 -4.88
N THR A 12 -16.96 -0.24 -5.94
CA THR A 12 -16.56 -0.31 -7.35
C THR A 12 -16.88 0.99 -8.09
N ASP A 13 -17.19 2.06 -7.35
CA ASP A 13 -17.65 3.36 -7.82
C ASP A 13 -16.65 4.50 -7.52
N TYR A 14 -15.36 4.18 -7.36
CA TYR A 14 -14.31 5.18 -7.15
C TYR A 14 -13.88 5.84 -8.47
N GLU A 15 -13.46 7.11 -8.42
CA GLU A 15 -12.81 7.83 -9.53
C GLU A 15 -11.39 7.29 -9.79
N THR A 16 -11.32 6.03 -10.19
CA THR A 16 -10.11 5.25 -10.44
C THR A 16 -10.31 4.47 -11.74
N PRO A 17 -9.24 4.10 -12.48
CA PRO A 17 -9.37 3.50 -13.81
C PRO A 17 -10.26 2.26 -13.86
N ASP A 18 -10.28 1.48 -12.77
CA ASP A 18 -11.01 0.23 -12.65
C ASP A 18 -12.19 0.29 -11.65
N GLY A 19 -12.48 1.49 -11.13
CA GLY A 19 -13.53 1.75 -10.15
C GLY A 19 -13.21 1.28 -8.72
N THR A 20 -12.06 0.66 -8.46
CA THR A 20 -11.72 0.14 -7.13
C THR A 20 -10.68 0.98 -6.40
N ALA A 21 -10.67 0.88 -5.07
CA ALA A 21 -9.76 1.66 -4.26
C ALA A 21 -8.28 1.40 -4.62
N VAL A 22 -7.53 2.46 -4.90
CA VAL A 22 -6.08 2.39 -5.12
C VAL A 22 -5.34 2.54 -3.80
N ARG A 23 -4.37 1.66 -3.53
CA ARG A 23 -3.55 1.67 -2.32
C ARG A 23 -2.08 1.42 -2.64
N ASP A 24 -1.21 2.04 -1.86
CA ASP A 24 0.24 1.80 -1.92
C ASP A 24 0.58 0.62 -0.98
N TYR A 25 0.98 -0.50 -1.57
CA TYR A 25 1.37 -1.72 -0.85
C TYR A 25 2.88 -1.76 -0.72
N ILE A 26 3.38 -1.63 0.52
CA ILE A 26 4.80 -1.75 0.86
C ILE A 26 5.08 -3.14 1.44
N HIS A 27 6.22 -3.73 1.06
CA HIS A 27 6.64 -5.00 1.63
C HIS A 27 7.08 -4.81 3.09
N VAL A 28 6.74 -5.75 3.97
CA VAL A 28 7.02 -5.64 5.41
C VAL A 28 8.51 -5.52 5.72
N ASN A 29 9.38 -6.16 4.93
CA ASN A 29 10.82 -6.05 5.12
C ASN A 29 11.36 -4.66 4.74
N ASP A 30 10.76 -4.00 3.75
CA ASP A 30 11.17 -2.65 3.36
C ASP A 30 10.76 -1.66 4.45
N LEU A 31 9.56 -1.86 5.01
CA LEU A 31 9.10 -1.11 6.18
C LEU A 31 10.05 -1.31 7.36
N ALA A 32 10.44 -2.54 7.68
CA ALA A 32 11.39 -2.83 8.78
C ALA A 32 12.76 -2.18 8.53
N SER A 33 13.29 -2.31 7.31
CA SER A 33 14.59 -1.73 6.92
C SER A 33 14.58 -0.21 7.03
N ALA A 34 13.48 0.43 6.65
CA ALA A 34 13.31 1.88 6.81
C ALA A 34 13.36 2.33 8.27
N HIS A 35 12.88 1.52 9.21
CA HIS A 35 13.00 1.85 10.65
C HIS A 35 14.45 1.73 11.13
N VAL A 36 15.20 0.73 10.67
CA VAL A 36 16.64 0.60 10.98
C VAL A 36 17.42 1.80 10.46
N LEU A 37 17.16 2.21 9.21
CA LEU A 37 17.76 3.41 8.62
C LEU A 37 17.36 4.69 9.36
N GLY A 38 16.11 4.77 9.82
CA GLY A 38 15.64 5.91 10.63
C GLY A 38 16.36 6.00 11.97
N LEU A 39 16.67 4.87 12.61
CA LEU A 39 17.48 4.85 13.84
C LEU A 39 18.92 5.29 13.56
N ASP A 40 19.55 4.77 12.51
CA ASP A 40 20.91 5.16 12.13
C ASP A 40 21.02 6.65 11.79
N TYR A 41 20.01 7.22 11.11
CA TYR A 41 19.91 8.65 10.86
C TYR A 41 19.95 9.48 12.16
N LEU A 42 19.16 9.09 13.16
CA LEU A 42 19.15 9.78 14.46
C LEU A 42 20.47 9.62 15.21
N PHE A 43 21.10 8.43 15.15
CA PHE A 43 22.41 8.21 15.78
C PHE A 43 23.53 9.06 15.16
N ASN A 44 23.43 9.35 13.86
CA ASN A 44 24.37 10.20 13.14
C ASN A 44 24.10 11.71 13.31
N GLY A 45 23.27 12.10 14.29
CA GLY A 45 22.96 13.50 14.59
C GLY A 45 21.83 14.10 13.76
N GLY A 46 21.05 13.25 13.08
CA GLY A 46 19.84 13.67 12.38
C GLY A 46 18.76 14.21 13.34
N GLU A 47 17.94 15.13 12.84
CA GLU A 47 16.84 15.70 13.63
C GLU A 47 15.60 14.79 13.62
N SER A 48 14.68 15.03 14.58
CA SER A 48 13.41 14.32 14.60
C SER A 48 12.51 14.77 13.45
N GLU A 49 12.33 13.90 12.46
CA GLU A 49 11.57 14.18 11.24
C GLU A 49 10.47 13.14 10.97
N MET A 50 9.53 13.52 10.09
CA MET A 50 8.45 12.64 9.63
C MET A 50 8.74 12.19 8.21
N PHE A 51 8.71 10.88 7.98
CA PHE A 51 8.97 10.27 6.68
C PHE A 51 7.77 9.47 6.19
N ASN A 52 7.47 9.58 4.89
CA ASN A 52 6.50 8.74 4.22
C ASN A 52 7.21 7.48 3.68
N LEU A 53 6.67 6.31 4.00
CA LEU A 53 7.16 5.03 3.51
C LEU A 53 6.10 4.42 2.61
N GLY A 54 6.44 4.19 1.34
CA GLY A 54 5.58 3.62 0.33
C GLY A 54 6.39 3.17 -0.88
N ASN A 55 5.80 2.31 -1.69
CA ASN A 55 6.39 1.86 -2.95
C ASN A 55 6.27 2.94 -4.05
N GLY A 56 5.42 3.96 -3.84
CA GLY A 56 5.23 5.07 -4.76
C GLY A 56 4.37 4.74 -5.98
N ASN A 57 4.05 3.47 -6.18
CA ASN A 57 3.09 2.96 -7.16
C ASN A 57 1.84 2.49 -6.42
N GLY A 58 0.71 3.13 -6.69
CA GLY A 58 -0.58 2.69 -6.17
C GLY A 58 -1.14 1.58 -7.05
N PHE A 59 -1.60 0.50 -6.43
CA PHE A 59 -2.28 -0.60 -7.10
C PHE A 59 -3.75 -0.62 -6.72
N SER A 60 -4.62 -0.96 -7.67
CA SER A 60 -6.04 -1.15 -7.43
C SER A 60 -6.31 -2.50 -6.74
N VAL A 61 -7.47 -2.62 -6.09
CA VAL A 61 -7.87 -3.89 -5.46
C VAL A 61 -7.99 -5.00 -6.51
N ARG A 62 -8.47 -4.70 -7.73
CA ARG A 62 -8.55 -5.70 -8.81
C ARG A 62 -7.17 -6.14 -9.28
N GLU A 63 -6.23 -5.22 -9.46
CA GLU A 63 -4.86 -5.56 -9.86
C GLU A 63 -4.19 -6.50 -8.85
N VAL A 64 -4.38 -6.24 -7.55
CA VAL A 64 -3.83 -7.09 -6.48
C VAL A 64 -4.46 -8.49 -6.49
N ILE A 65 -5.77 -8.58 -6.71
CA ILE A 65 -6.47 -9.87 -6.79
C ILE A 65 -5.96 -10.68 -7.98
N GLU A 66 -5.83 -10.06 -9.16
CA GLU A 66 -5.32 -10.72 -10.36
C GLU A 66 -3.87 -11.20 -10.17
N MET A 67 -3.02 -10.39 -9.54
CA MET A 67 -1.66 -10.81 -9.22
C MET A 67 -1.64 -11.96 -8.21
N ALA A 68 -2.49 -11.92 -7.18
CA ALA A 68 -2.60 -13.01 -6.21
C ALA A 68 -3.09 -14.32 -6.86
N LYS A 69 -4.05 -14.27 -7.78
CA LYS A 69 -4.46 -15.43 -8.57
C LYS A 69 -3.30 -15.98 -9.40
N LYS A 70 -2.54 -15.11 -10.06
CA LYS A 70 -1.37 -15.51 -10.86
C LYS A 70 -0.29 -16.20 -10.04
N VAL A 71 0.00 -15.71 -8.83
CA VAL A 71 1.03 -16.28 -7.94
C VAL A 71 0.56 -17.58 -7.30
N THR A 72 -0.71 -17.65 -6.89
CA THR A 72 -1.24 -18.81 -6.15
C THR A 72 -1.79 -19.91 -7.06
N GLY A 73 -2.16 -19.60 -8.30
CA GLY A 73 -2.84 -20.51 -9.23
C GLY A 73 -4.28 -20.85 -8.82
N VAL A 74 -4.85 -20.15 -7.83
CA VAL A 74 -6.21 -20.41 -7.32
C VAL A 74 -7.13 -19.28 -7.77
N ASP A 75 -8.29 -19.62 -8.31
CA ASP A 75 -9.36 -18.66 -8.57
C ASP A 75 -10.32 -18.59 -7.38
N PHE A 76 -10.45 -17.42 -6.77
CA PHE A 76 -11.21 -17.20 -5.53
C PHE A 76 -12.13 -15.97 -5.60
N PHE A 77 -12.60 -15.61 -6.80
CA PHE A 77 -13.39 -14.41 -7.01
C PHE A 77 -14.82 -14.50 -6.45
N GLY A 78 -15.31 -13.42 -5.83
CA GLY A 78 -16.71 -13.22 -5.51
C GLY A 78 -17.03 -11.75 -5.26
N GLU A 79 -17.60 -11.07 -6.24
CA GLU A 79 -17.97 -9.65 -6.11
C GLU A 79 -19.20 -9.50 -5.20
N ARG A 80 -19.16 -8.57 -4.24
CA ARG A 80 -20.31 -8.26 -3.40
C ARG A 80 -20.35 -6.76 -3.12
N ASN A 81 -21.16 -6.06 -3.90
CA ASN A 81 -21.41 -4.63 -3.68
C ASN A 81 -22.25 -4.43 -2.41
N ARG A 82 -21.59 -4.08 -1.29
CA ARG A 82 -22.28 -3.62 -0.07
C ARG A 82 -22.21 -2.10 0.02
N SER A 83 -23.34 -1.51 0.43
CA SER A 83 -23.62 -0.07 0.57
C SER A 83 -22.59 0.69 1.46
N PRO A 84 -22.42 2.02 1.28
CA PRO A 84 -21.16 2.75 1.45
C PRO A 84 -20.90 3.31 2.85
N SER A 85 -21.38 2.67 3.92
CA SER A 85 -21.22 3.21 5.29
C SER A 85 -19.75 3.35 5.73
N TRP A 86 -18.82 2.71 5.03
CA TRP A 86 -17.38 2.70 5.29
C TRP A 86 -16.55 3.40 4.22
N ARG A 87 -17.16 4.28 3.41
CA ARG A 87 -16.43 5.02 2.37
C ARG A 87 -15.27 5.77 3.06
N CYS A 88 -14.05 5.26 2.87
CA CYS A 88 -12.83 5.93 3.31
C CYS A 88 -12.72 7.18 2.43
N THR A 89 -13.34 8.27 2.88
CA THR A 89 -13.25 9.56 2.21
C THR A 89 -11.78 9.92 2.13
N ASN A 90 -11.33 10.22 0.91
CA ASN A 90 -9.95 10.51 0.55
C ASN A 90 -9.21 11.19 1.70
N LEU A 91 -8.26 10.47 2.32
CA LEU A 91 -7.30 11.04 3.26
C LEU A 91 -6.28 11.87 2.48
N SER A 92 -6.77 12.93 1.80
CA SER A 92 -5.95 14.02 1.29
C SER A 92 -5.62 15.01 2.41
N ARG A 93 -5.21 14.51 3.58
CA ARG A 93 -4.59 15.35 4.60
C ARG A 93 -3.16 15.61 4.16
N LYS A 94 -3.00 16.64 3.31
CA LYS A 94 -1.84 17.52 3.12
C LYS A 94 -0.60 17.08 3.94
N GLN A 95 0.04 15.99 3.54
CA GLN A 95 1.34 15.61 4.08
C GLN A 95 2.33 16.63 3.51
N ARG A 96 2.89 17.47 4.38
CA ARG A 96 4.03 18.32 4.03
C ARG A 96 5.11 17.39 3.46
N LYS A 97 5.39 17.54 2.17
CA LYS A 97 6.26 16.68 1.39
C LYS A 97 7.72 16.92 1.78
N SER A 98 8.25 16.18 2.74
CA SER A 98 9.65 15.75 2.73
C SER A 98 9.68 14.39 2.01
N LYS A 99 9.71 14.46 0.68
CA LYS A 99 9.71 13.28 -0.19
C LYS A 99 11.14 12.75 -0.26
N ILE A 100 11.56 11.96 0.71
CA ILE A 100 12.77 11.12 0.55
C ILE A 100 12.40 10.02 -0.44
N TYR A 101 12.57 10.35 -1.72
CA TYR A 101 12.93 9.34 -2.70
C TYR A 101 14.20 8.68 -2.19
N LEU A 102 14.16 7.36 -2.08
CA LEU A 102 15.27 6.42 -2.26
C LEU A 102 16.53 7.03 -2.93
N ARG A 103 17.29 7.84 -2.20
CA ARG A 103 18.65 8.25 -2.57
C ARG A 103 19.71 7.42 -1.85
N LEU A 104 19.29 6.44 -1.07
CA LEU A 104 20.16 5.49 -0.37
C LEU A 104 20.16 4.08 -0.97
N ALA A 105 19.22 3.73 -1.87
CA ALA A 105 19.24 2.40 -2.49
C ALA A 105 20.06 2.31 -3.79
N ALA A 106 20.49 3.43 -4.38
CA ALA A 106 21.24 3.42 -5.65
C ALA A 106 22.77 3.38 -5.49
N SER A 107 23.29 3.19 -4.26
CA SER A 107 24.75 3.11 -4.02
C SER A 107 25.21 1.84 -3.28
N ILE A 108 24.34 0.85 -3.04
CA ILE A 108 24.72 -0.42 -2.39
C ILE A 108 24.24 -1.68 -3.14
N PHE A 109 23.63 -1.56 -4.32
CA PHE A 109 23.51 -2.68 -5.28
C PHE A 109 23.78 -2.20 -6.71
#